data_AF-A0A945FK30-F1
#
_entry.id   AF-A0A945FK30-F1
#
_cell.length_a   1.000
_cell.length_b   1.000
_cell.length_c   1.000
_cell.angle_alpha   90.00
_cell.angle_beta   90.00
_cell.angle_gamma   90.00
#
_symmetry.space_group_name_H-M   'P 1'
#
loop_
_entity.id
_entity.type
_entity.pdbx_description
1 polymer ?
#
loop_
_entity_poly.entity_id
_entity_poly.type
_entity_poly.pdbx_seq_one_letter_code
_entity_poly.pdbx_strand_id
1 'polypeptide(L)'
;MSKYIPYSWLLVSILLTGCATSQNKLTTKPIKWVDPDTKPIPELKAIDQNLIWDIVYLTFFNEIGKPLDLGWGSRRLGNIANVAPPREADNVNALDETPNSSWYTNRHFLSPLNTQQLQLGPGDAHPDTTGKWEIIRGKFNGVAPGLTIKDAKGDVYFIKFEAKGNRELASTADVVSSKILYAAGYNVPRNSAVYTKPASFTIGKHVPYPDGQGGERAMTQSDLDELFSGIASQKDGRIRCLASKRIEGTPIGIFNFRSRRQDDPNDRVEHEHRRELRGLRVISSWINDVDRRAANTLNMYVKDQNGHGYVKHYLIDMGASLGSSSIRPRTQKSGNEYIVDLRQIVPSTLALGLYRKPWDEPLPMKYPSIGYLESTVFSPARWVTNYPNSAFQRCTARDGYWGAKNVMSFTNADIEALVKSGQLSNPDAEKELTRLLQERRDKIGRHWFAKINPLDHFWIDKQGLHFEDLAVKGNIAQAKQTSYRYHIYDQSGMPAVQNQTQSTTHIPLPPNLPSKQYHSIEIRTQRPNASTKPTRVFFYKWDDGRYQIVKIERDT
;
A
#
# COMPACT_ATOMS: atom_id res chain seq x y z
N MET A 1 59.45 -31.33 36.27
CA MET A 1 59.63 -30.58 35.01
C MET A 1 58.44 -30.88 34.12
N SER A 2 57.40 -30.03 34.18
CA SER A 2 56.19 -30.12 33.38
C SER A 2 56.27 -29.01 32.32
N LYS A 3 56.23 -29.36 31.04
CA LYS A 3 56.26 -28.38 29.94
C LYS A 3 54.95 -28.44 29.15
N TYR A 4 54.21 -27.37 29.33
CA TYR A 4 53.06 -26.90 28.57
C TYR A 4 53.36 -26.80 27.08
N ILE A 5 52.41 -27.23 26.25
CA ILE A 5 52.34 -26.95 24.81
C ILE A 5 51.53 -25.65 24.64
N PRO A 6 52.06 -24.59 24.00
CA PRO A 6 51.34 -23.35 23.80
C PRO A 6 50.40 -23.43 22.58
N TYR A 7 49.15 -23.02 22.80
CA TYR A 7 48.17 -22.74 21.77
C TYR A 7 48.69 -21.67 20.81
N SER A 8 49.07 -22.10 19.62
CA SER A 8 49.44 -21.22 18.50
C SER A 8 48.18 -20.82 17.76
N TRP A 9 47.99 -19.52 17.65
CA TRP A 9 46.88 -18.83 17.02
C TRP A 9 46.71 -19.24 15.56
N LEU A 10 45.58 -19.85 15.22
CA LEU A 10 45.15 -20.03 13.85
C LEU A 10 44.30 -18.82 13.45
N LEU A 11 44.99 -17.76 13.01
CA LEU A 11 44.41 -16.65 12.26
C LEU A 11 43.88 -17.21 10.94
N VAL A 12 42.58 -17.51 10.88
CA VAL A 12 41.89 -17.78 9.62
C VAL A 12 41.70 -16.44 8.92
N SER A 13 42.65 -16.08 8.05
CA SER A 13 42.51 -15.03 7.06
C SER A 13 41.49 -15.47 6.01
N ILE A 14 40.20 -15.27 6.28
CA ILE A 14 39.16 -15.37 5.24
C ILE A 14 39.32 -14.15 4.35
N LEU A 15 40.05 -14.31 3.26
CA LEU A 15 39.97 -13.44 2.10
C LEU A 15 38.52 -13.47 1.59
N LEU A 16 37.78 -12.40 1.91
CA LEU A 16 36.48 -12.08 1.35
C LEU A 16 36.61 -11.85 -0.17
N THR A 17 36.65 -12.93 -0.94
CA THR A 17 36.28 -12.95 -2.36
C THR A 17 34.77 -13.09 -2.46
N GLY A 18 34.06 -12.10 -1.91
CA GLY A 18 32.60 -11.99 -2.00
C GLY A 18 32.17 -11.36 -3.32
N CYS A 19 32.43 -12.03 -4.45
CA CYS A 19 31.92 -11.63 -5.77
C CYS A 19 31.46 -12.87 -6.55
N ALA A 20 30.30 -13.42 -6.16
CA ALA A 20 29.49 -14.26 -7.03
C ALA A 20 28.06 -14.34 -6.48
N THR A 21 27.42 -13.18 -6.27
CA THR A 21 25.96 -13.14 -6.36
C THR A 21 25.59 -13.62 -7.76
N SER A 22 24.72 -14.62 -7.86
CA SER A 22 24.24 -15.19 -9.12
C SER A 22 24.08 -14.10 -10.19
N GLN A 23 24.96 -14.07 -11.19
CA GLN A 23 24.75 -13.27 -12.39
C GLN A 23 23.49 -13.84 -13.05
N ASN A 24 22.33 -13.27 -12.72
CA ASN A 24 21.13 -13.43 -13.53
C ASN A 24 21.54 -12.97 -14.93
N LYS A 25 21.70 -13.95 -15.84
CA LYS A 25 22.17 -13.71 -17.21
C LYS A 25 21.32 -12.59 -17.81
N LEU A 26 21.98 -11.50 -18.23
CA LEU A 26 21.32 -10.43 -18.98
C LEU A 26 20.70 -11.04 -20.25
N THR A 27 19.55 -10.53 -20.64
CA THR A 27 18.82 -11.04 -21.82
C THR A 27 18.17 -9.89 -22.56
N THR A 28 18.10 -9.99 -23.89
CA THR A 28 17.33 -9.06 -24.74
C THR A 28 15.86 -9.45 -24.88
N LYS A 29 15.44 -10.56 -24.25
CA LYS A 29 14.02 -10.96 -24.23
C LYS A 29 13.15 -9.83 -23.66
N PRO A 30 11.92 -9.66 -24.13
CA PRO A 30 11.02 -8.64 -23.60
C PRO A 30 10.86 -8.73 -22.08
N ILE A 31 10.92 -7.58 -21.41
CA ILE A 31 10.69 -7.48 -19.98
C ILE A 31 9.20 -7.76 -19.72
N LYS A 32 8.92 -8.67 -18.80
CA LYS A 32 7.54 -9.04 -18.46
C LYS A 32 6.90 -7.96 -17.59
N TRP A 33 5.79 -7.42 -18.07
CA TRP A 33 4.94 -6.47 -17.36
C TRP A 33 3.60 -7.06 -16.93
N VAL A 34 3.41 -8.36 -17.14
CA VAL A 34 2.24 -9.12 -16.71
C VAL A 34 2.73 -10.41 -16.05
N ASP A 35 2.27 -10.68 -14.82
CA ASP A 35 2.38 -11.98 -14.16
C ASP A 35 1.21 -12.86 -14.66
N PRO A 36 1.48 -14.05 -15.23
CA PRO A 36 0.42 -14.93 -15.72
C PRO A 36 -0.27 -15.70 -14.58
N ASP A 37 -0.88 -14.97 -13.64
CA ASP A 37 -1.64 -15.48 -12.48
C ASP A 37 -3.17 -15.45 -12.70
N THR A 38 -3.59 -15.31 -13.95
CA THR A 38 -5.00 -15.34 -14.38
C THR A 38 -5.31 -16.54 -15.26
N LYS A 39 -4.53 -17.63 -15.14
CA LYS A 39 -4.80 -18.84 -15.94
C LYS A 39 -6.14 -19.44 -15.54
N PRO A 40 -6.87 -20.08 -16.48
CA PRO A 40 -8.15 -20.71 -16.17
C PRO A 40 -8.00 -21.76 -15.07
N ILE A 41 -8.80 -21.62 -14.02
CA ILE A 41 -8.94 -22.59 -12.92
C ILE A 41 -10.43 -22.84 -12.65
N PRO A 42 -10.81 -23.99 -12.07
CA PRO A 42 -12.17 -24.19 -11.59
C PRO A 42 -12.49 -23.26 -10.41
N GLU A 43 -13.78 -23.08 -10.13
CA GLU A 43 -14.23 -22.32 -8.98
C GLU A 43 -13.75 -22.98 -7.68
N LEU A 44 -13.10 -22.17 -6.84
CA LEU A 44 -12.55 -22.63 -5.57
C LEU A 44 -13.60 -22.58 -4.47
N LYS A 45 -13.45 -23.44 -3.46
CA LYS A 45 -14.33 -23.42 -2.30
C LYS A 45 -14.12 -22.13 -1.50
N ALA A 46 -15.21 -21.57 -0.99
CA ALA A 46 -15.11 -20.49 -0.02
C ALA A 46 -14.42 -21.01 1.26
N ILE A 47 -13.43 -20.26 1.74
CA ILE A 47 -12.78 -20.54 3.01
C ILE A 47 -13.39 -19.61 4.05
N ASP A 48 -14.17 -20.19 4.97
CA ASP A 48 -14.63 -19.47 6.16
C ASP A 48 -13.45 -19.30 7.12
N GLN A 49 -12.99 -18.05 7.28
CA GLN A 49 -11.96 -17.73 8.26
C GLN A 49 -12.58 -17.24 9.55
N ASN A 50 -12.12 -17.79 10.67
CA ASN A 50 -12.51 -17.33 11.99
C ASN A 50 -11.80 -16.01 12.31
N LEU A 51 -12.52 -14.89 12.15
CA LEU A 51 -12.02 -13.54 12.37
C LEU A 51 -11.56 -13.29 13.83
N ILE A 52 -12.12 -14.00 14.80
CA ILE A 52 -11.69 -13.95 16.21
C ILE A 52 -10.32 -14.64 16.35
N TRP A 53 -10.13 -15.76 15.65
CA TRP A 53 -8.85 -16.46 15.65
C TRP A 53 -7.73 -15.67 14.97
N ASP A 54 -8.05 -14.89 13.93
CA ASP A 54 -7.09 -13.94 13.32
C ASP A 54 -6.62 -12.89 14.35
N ILE A 55 -7.54 -12.30 15.12
CA ILE A 55 -7.21 -11.36 16.21
C ILE A 55 -6.32 -12.00 17.27
N VAL A 56 -6.68 -13.20 17.75
CA VAL A 56 -5.91 -13.90 18.79
C VAL A 56 -4.53 -14.30 18.27
N TYR A 57 -4.44 -14.80 17.03
CA TYR A 57 -3.17 -15.15 16.39
C TYR A 57 -2.24 -13.94 16.24
N LEU A 58 -2.74 -12.82 15.72
CA LEU A 58 -1.96 -11.61 15.51
C LEU A 58 -1.53 -10.95 16.83
N THR A 59 -2.36 -11.04 17.88
CA THR A 59 -2.12 -10.38 19.18
C THR A 59 -1.24 -11.20 20.11
N PHE A 60 -1.47 -12.51 20.21
CA PHE A 60 -0.77 -13.37 21.18
C PHE A 60 0.34 -14.18 20.51
N PHE A 61 0.03 -15.00 19.51
CA PHE A 61 1.03 -15.93 18.94
C PHE A 61 2.09 -15.23 18.10
N ASN A 62 1.71 -14.20 17.34
CA ASN A 62 2.65 -13.47 16.50
C ASN A 62 3.56 -12.54 17.31
N GLU A 63 3.06 -11.86 18.35
CA GLU A 63 3.89 -10.94 19.15
C GLU A 63 4.67 -11.64 20.28
N ILE A 64 4.11 -12.68 20.92
CA ILE A 64 4.82 -13.46 21.96
C ILE A 64 5.76 -14.49 21.32
N GLY A 65 5.37 -15.08 20.17
CA GLY A 65 6.20 -16.06 19.46
C GLY A 65 7.41 -15.45 18.73
N LYS A 66 7.33 -14.19 18.26
CA LYS A 66 8.45 -13.50 17.58
C LYS A 66 9.77 -13.49 18.36
N PRO A 67 9.82 -13.10 19.64
CA PRO A 67 11.05 -13.14 20.42
C PRO A 67 11.50 -14.56 20.78
N LEU A 68 10.61 -15.57 20.70
CA LEU A 68 10.91 -16.98 20.98
C LEU A 68 11.31 -17.78 19.72
N ASP A 69 11.01 -17.28 18.52
CA ASP A 69 11.51 -17.79 17.24
C ASP A 69 12.98 -17.41 17.07
N LEU A 70 13.87 -18.35 17.42
CA LEU A 70 15.32 -18.23 17.25
C LEU A 70 15.72 -17.84 15.81
N GLY A 71 14.92 -18.21 14.80
CA GLY A 71 15.12 -17.84 13.41
C GLY A 71 14.78 -16.39 13.10
N TRP A 72 13.81 -15.78 13.78
CA TRP A 72 13.50 -14.34 13.62
C TRP A 72 14.51 -13.47 14.38
N GLY A 73 14.87 -13.86 15.61
CA GLY A 73 15.89 -13.16 16.40
C GLY A 73 17.27 -13.15 15.72
N SER A 74 17.71 -14.30 15.21
CA SER A 74 18.96 -14.42 14.45
C SER A 74 18.95 -13.65 13.12
N ARG A 75 17.84 -13.67 12.36
CA ARG A 75 17.69 -12.85 11.14
C ARG A 75 17.70 -11.36 11.45
N ARG A 76 17.05 -10.93 12.54
CA ARG A 76 17.04 -9.52 12.94
C ARG A 76 18.40 -9.04 13.44
N LEU A 77 19.10 -9.85 14.23
CA LEU A 77 20.48 -9.57 14.63
C LEU A 77 21.44 -9.61 13.44
N GLY A 78 21.27 -10.57 12.52
CA GLY A 78 22.01 -10.64 11.26
C GLY A 78 21.77 -9.44 10.34
N ASN A 79 20.53 -8.94 10.26
CA ASN A 79 20.21 -7.71 9.53
C ASN A 79 20.82 -6.46 10.20
N ILE A 80 20.79 -6.39 11.54
CA ILE A 80 21.42 -5.29 12.31
C ILE A 80 22.95 -5.33 12.18
N ALA A 81 23.53 -6.52 12.16
CA ALA A 81 24.97 -6.77 11.99
C ALA A 81 25.40 -6.83 10.51
N ASN A 82 24.46 -6.64 9.56
CA ASN A 82 24.67 -6.71 8.12
C ASN A 82 25.31 -8.04 7.62
N VAL A 83 25.11 -9.13 8.35
CA VAL A 83 25.65 -10.48 8.07
C VAL A 83 24.80 -11.23 7.04
N ALA A 84 23.51 -10.87 6.90
CA ALA A 84 22.65 -11.33 5.80
C ALA A 84 21.73 -10.18 5.35
N PRO A 85 21.65 -9.87 4.04
CA PRO A 85 20.74 -8.84 3.56
C PRO A 85 19.27 -9.28 3.74
N PRO A 86 18.33 -8.33 3.96
CA PRO A 86 16.91 -8.64 3.98
C PRO A 86 16.46 -9.33 2.68
N ARG A 87 15.58 -10.34 2.79
CA ARG A 87 15.02 -11.01 1.61
C ARG A 87 14.14 -10.06 0.81
N GLU A 88 14.55 -9.76 -0.41
CA GLU A 88 13.81 -8.96 -1.40
C GLU A 88 12.48 -9.63 -1.81
N ALA A 89 11.61 -8.87 -2.47
CA ALA A 89 10.34 -9.37 -2.99
C ALA A 89 10.56 -10.31 -4.20
N ASP A 90 9.73 -11.34 -4.31
CA ASP A 90 9.93 -12.40 -5.32
C ASP A 90 9.25 -12.11 -6.67
N ASN A 91 8.34 -11.13 -6.72
CA ASN A 91 7.48 -10.84 -7.87
C ASN A 91 7.80 -9.50 -8.56
N VAL A 92 9.09 -9.19 -8.70
CA VAL A 92 9.57 -8.01 -9.43
C VAL A 92 10.14 -8.39 -10.81
N ASN A 93 9.99 -7.51 -11.80
CA ASN A 93 10.59 -7.68 -13.12
C ASN A 93 12.05 -7.19 -13.13
N ALA A 94 12.69 -7.26 -14.31
CA ALA A 94 14.08 -6.85 -14.47
C ALA A 94 14.34 -5.35 -14.22
N LEU A 95 13.30 -4.52 -14.18
CA LEU A 95 13.38 -3.08 -13.90
C LEU A 95 13.14 -2.74 -12.42
N ASP A 96 13.06 -3.75 -11.55
CA ASP A 96 12.69 -3.62 -10.13
C ASP A 96 11.24 -3.10 -9.94
N GLU A 97 10.35 -3.44 -10.87
CA GLU A 97 8.93 -3.06 -10.88
C GLU A 97 8.00 -4.24 -10.63
N THR A 98 6.81 -3.96 -10.11
CA THR A 98 5.73 -4.94 -9.97
C THR A 98 4.94 -5.07 -11.29
N PRO A 99 4.91 -6.25 -11.93
CA PRO A 99 4.05 -6.52 -13.08
C PRO A 99 2.56 -6.41 -12.74
N ASN A 100 1.72 -6.17 -13.76
CA ASN A 100 0.27 -6.31 -13.63
C ASN A 100 -0.10 -7.77 -13.34
N SER A 101 -1.10 -7.99 -12.50
CA SER A 101 -1.51 -9.31 -12.01
C SER A 101 -2.96 -9.28 -11.51
N SER A 102 -3.47 -10.41 -11.02
CA SER A 102 -4.77 -10.47 -10.35
C SER A 102 -4.82 -9.69 -9.02
N TRP A 103 -3.66 -9.30 -8.48
CA TRP A 103 -3.49 -8.53 -7.24
C TRP A 103 -3.41 -7.03 -7.45
N TYR A 104 -2.83 -6.61 -8.58
CA TYR A 104 -2.37 -5.24 -8.80
C TYR A 104 -2.35 -4.87 -10.28
N THR A 105 -2.64 -3.61 -10.60
CA THR A 105 -2.49 -3.06 -11.95
C THR A 105 -1.80 -1.72 -11.86
N ASN A 106 -0.69 -1.55 -12.57
CA ASN A 106 -0.03 -0.25 -12.68
C ASN A 106 -0.98 0.79 -13.28
N ARG A 107 -1.16 1.91 -12.56
CA ARG A 107 -2.00 3.04 -12.97
C ARG A 107 -1.22 4.34 -12.84
N HIS A 108 -1.53 5.19 -11.87
CA HIS A 108 -1.17 6.61 -11.86
C HIS A 108 0.35 6.90 -11.97
N PHE A 109 1.23 6.05 -11.38
CA PHE A 109 2.68 6.23 -11.50
C PHE A 109 3.22 6.01 -12.94
N LEU A 110 2.74 4.98 -13.65
CA LEU A 110 3.20 4.68 -15.02
C LEU A 110 2.34 5.35 -16.10
N SER A 111 1.06 5.55 -15.81
CA SER A 111 0.06 6.12 -16.72
C SER A 111 -0.78 7.10 -15.91
N PRO A 112 -0.35 8.38 -15.84
CA PRO A 112 -1.03 9.40 -15.05
C PRO A 112 -2.51 9.48 -15.37
N LEU A 113 -3.33 9.27 -14.33
CA LEU A 113 -4.76 9.50 -14.37
C LEU A 113 -5.04 11.00 -14.33
N ASN A 114 -5.94 11.47 -15.18
CA ASN A 114 -6.41 12.86 -15.10
C ASN A 114 -7.37 13.06 -13.90
N THR A 115 -7.70 14.32 -13.61
CA THR A 115 -8.59 14.71 -12.51
C THR A 115 -9.91 13.94 -12.48
N GLN A 116 -10.57 13.78 -13.63
CA GLN A 116 -11.85 13.07 -13.72
C GLN A 116 -11.68 11.58 -13.42
N GLN A 117 -10.62 10.95 -13.93
CA GLN A 117 -10.30 9.55 -13.66
C GLN A 117 -9.96 9.31 -12.20
N LEU A 118 -9.24 10.22 -11.55
CA LEU A 118 -8.95 10.17 -10.10
C LEU A 118 -10.23 10.27 -9.26
N GLN A 119 -11.13 11.18 -9.63
CA GLN A 119 -12.41 11.36 -8.96
C GLN A 119 -13.38 10.20 -9.20
N LEU A 120 -13.34 9.56 -10.37
CA LEU A 120 -14.14 8.39 -10.69
C LEU A 120 -13.59 7.13 -10.00
N GLY A 121 -12.27 6.98 -9.93
CA GLY A 121 -11.61 5.81 -9.35
C GLY A 121 -12.04 4.50 -10.03
N PRO A 122 -12.43 3.46 -9.27
CA PRO A 122 -12.90 2.18 -9.82
C PRO A 122 -14.30 2.26 -10.49
N GLY A 123 -14.94 3.43 -10.45
CA GLY A 123 -16.29 3.68 -10.93
C GLY A 123 -17.22 4.15 -9.82
N ASP A 124 -18.43 4.52 -10.22
CA ASP A 124 -19.42 5.10 -9.34
C ASP A 124 -20.31 4.04 -8.66
N ALA A 125 -20.79 4.36 -7.46
CA ALA A 125 -21.64 3.52 -6.63
C ALA A 125 -22.89 4.26 -6.12
N HIS A 126 -23.48 5.13 -6.93
CA HIS A 126 -24.82 5.67 -6.66
C HIS A 126 -25.89 4.62 -7.00
N PRO A 127 -26.73 4.20 -6.04
CA PRO A 127 -27.90 3.37 -6.34
C PRO A 127 -28.94 4.16 -7.14
N ASP A 128 -29.71 3.47 -7.98
CA ASP A 128 -30.81 4.10 -8.72
C ASP A 128 -31.89 4.63 -7.77
N THR A 129 -32.34 5.87 -7.99
CA THR A 129 -33.30 6.58 -7.12
C THR A 129 -34.68 6.76 -7.76
N THR A 130 -34.94 6.13 -8.93
CA THR A 130 -36.27 6.21 -9.59
C THR A 130 -37.34 5.45 -8.82
N GLY A 131 -36.94 4.47 -8.01
CA GLY A 131 -37.79 3.74 -7.08
C GLY A 131 -37.23 3.72 -5.65
N LYS A 132 -37.89 2.96 -4.77
CA LYS A 132 -37.39 2.72 -3.41
C LYS A 132 -36.27 1.67 -3.41
N TRP A 133 -35.37 1.80 -2.44
CA TRP A 133 -34.32 0.83 -2.16
C TRP A 133 -34.89 -0.28 -1.28
N GLU A 134 -34.97 -1.49 -1.82
CA GLU A 134 -35.43 -2.67 -1.11
C GLU A 134 -34.31 -3.20 -0.20
N ILE A 135 -34.55 -3.23 1.10
CA ILE A 135 -33.64 -3.83 2.07
C ILE A 135 -33.75 -5.34 1.95
N ILE A 136 -32.63 -6.01 1.69
CA ILE A 136 -32.58 -7.48 1.56
C ILE A 136 -31.82 -8.15 2.71
N ARG A 137 -30.98 -7.39 3.44
CA ARG A 137 -30.26 -7.87 4.62
C ARG A 137 -29.85 -6.69 5.48
N GLY A 138 -29.87 -6.85 6.80
CA GLY A 138 -29.25 -5.89 7.70
C GLY A 138 -27.93 -6.38 8.30
N LYS A 139 -27.05 -5.43 8.65
CA LYS A 139 -25.80 -5.68 9.34
C LYS A 139 -25.87 -5.01 10.72
N PHE A 140 -26.41 -5.74 11.68
CA PHE A 140 -26.67 -5.24 13.04
C PHE A 140 -25.58 -5.63 14.05
N ASN A 141 -24.85 -6.73 13.81
CA ASN A 141 -23.81 -7.25 14.72
C ASN A 141 -22.41 -6.70 14.41
N GLY A 142 -22.30 -5.40 14.10
CA GLY A 142 -21.04 -4.72 13.76
C GLY A 142 -20.90 -3.36 14.45
N VAL A 143 -19.72 -2.76 14.31
CA VAL A 143 -19.41 -1.47 14.97
C VAL A 143 -20.27 -0.32 14.39
N ALA A 144 -20.48 -0.30 13.07
CA ALA A 144 -21.33 0.68 12.38
C ALA A 144 -22.57 -0.02 11.79
N PRO A 145 -23.78 0.54 11.97
CA PRO A 145 -24.98 -0.02 11.38
C PRO A 145 -24.95 0.10 9.85
N GLY A 146 -25.47 -0.91 9.18
CA GLY A 146 -25.55 -0.91 7.73
C GLY A 146 -26.65 -1.82 7.18
N LEU A 147 -27.01 -1.59 5.93
CA LEU A 147 -28.03 -2.32 5.20
C LEU A 147 -27.45 -2.83 3.88
N THR A 148 -27.87 -3.99 3.43
CA THR A 148 -27.73 -4.41 2.05
C THR A 148 -29.04 -4.13 1.36
N ILE A 149 -28.97 -3.36 0.26
CA ILE A 149 -30.14 -2.98 -0.52
C ILE A 149 -30.06 -3.55 -1.94
N LYS A 150 -31.22 -3.61 -2.58
CA LYS A 150 -31.40 -3.76 -4.01
C LYS A 150 -32.11 -2.50 -4.53
N ASP A 151 -31.57 -1.87 -5.57
CA ASP A 151 -32.20 -0.70 -6.18
C ASP A 151 -33.26 -1.08 -7.23
N ALA A 152 -33.88 -0.08 -7.87
CA ALA A 152 -34.92 -0.29 -8.88
C ALA A 152 -34.43 -1.02 -10.15
N LYS A 153 -33.12 -0.98 -10.44
CA LYS A 153 -32.50 -1.71 -11.56
C LYS A 153 -32.09 -3.14 -11.19
N GLY A 154 -32.20 -3.47 -9.90
CA GLY A 154 -31.81 -4.76 -9.35
C GLY A 154 -30.34 -4.87 -8.97
N ASP A 155 -29.60 -3.76 -9.00
CA ASP A 155 -28.22 -3.69 -8.53
C ASP A 155 -28.17 -3.76 -6.99
N VAL A 156 -27.17 -4.46 -6.46
CA VAL A 156 -26.99 -4.66 -5.01
C VAL A 156 -25.92 -3.73 -4.45
N TYR A 157 -26.24 -3.08 -3.34
CA TYR A 157 -25.35 -2.15 -2.65
C TYR A 157 -25.28 -2.45 -1.15
N PHE A 158 -24.10 -2.25 -0.57
CA PHE A 158 -23.89 -2.21 0.86
C PHE A 158 -23.88 -0.76 1.33
N ILE A 159 -24.87 -0.39 2.13
CA ILE A 159 -25.05 0.93 2.72
C ILE A 159 -24.47 0.91 4.13
N LYS A 160 -23.51 1.80 4.41
CA LYS A 160 -22.99 2.05 5.77
C LYS A 160 -23.38 3.46 6.20
N PHE A 161 -24.01 3.59 7.36
CA PHE A 161 -24.44 4.89 7.87
C PHE A 161 -23.34 5.57 8.70
N GLU A 162 -23.40 6.90 8.75
CA GLU A 162 -22.53 7.69 9.62
C GLU A 162 -22.91 7.51 11.09
N ALA A 163 -21.92 7.44 11.96
CA ALA A 163 -22.14 7.37 13.39
C ALA A 163 -22.61 8.72 13.96
N LYS A 164 -23.46 8.68 14.99
CA LYS A 164 -23.91 9.86 15.71
C LYS A 164 -22.71 10.68 16.23
N GLY A 165 -22.71 11.98 15.95
CA GLY A 165 -21.63 12.91 16.34
C GLY A 165 -20.42 12.94 15.40
N ASN A 166 -20.28 11.99 14.47
CA ASN A 166 -19.11 11.86 13.59
C ASN A 166 -19.52 11.92 12.12
N ARG A 167 -20.27 12.97 11.76
CA ARG A 167 -20.80 13.14 10.40
C ARG A 167 -19.66 13.25 9.39
N GLU A 168 -19.84 12.60 8.25
CA GLU A 168 -18.92 12.61 7.10
C GLU A 168 -17.57 11.92 7.36
N LEU A 169 -17.30 11.44 8.58
CA LEU A 169 -16.00 10.89 8.96
C LEU A 169 -15.66 9.61 8.21
N ALA A 170 -16.55 8.61 8.27
CA ALA A 170 -16.25 7.29 7.77
C ALA A 170 -16.41 7.21 6.26
N SER A 171 -17.47 7.81 5.70
CA SER A 171 -17.65 7.85 4.25
C SER A 171 -16.56 8.65 3.54
N THR A 172 -16.12 9.80 4.09
CA THR A 172 -15.00 10.55 3.50
C THR A 172 -13.72 9.73 3.51
N ALA A 173 -13.40 9.10 4.64
CA ALA A 173 -12.25 8.21 4.75
C ALA A 173 -12.28 7.08 3.72
N ASP A 174 -13.43 6.41 3.57
CA ASP A 174 -13.56 5.29 2.64
C ASP A 174 -13.45 5.73 1.17
N VAL A 175 -14.19 6.77 0.76
CA VAL A 175 -14.21 7.26 -0.63
C VAL A 175 -12.83 7.79 -1.06
N VAL A 176 -12.19 8.61 -0.23
CA VAL A 176 -10.87 9.18 -0.57
C VAL A 176 -9.81 8.08 -0.61
N SER A 177 -9.76 7.21 0.40
CA SER A 177 -8.75 6.15 0.48
C SER A 177 -8.94 5.06 -0.56
N SER A 178 -10.17 4.68 -0.90
CA SER A 178 -10.44 3.72 -1.97
C SER A 178 -9.95 4.25 -3.32
N LYS A 179 -10.16 5.54 -3.63
CA LYS A 179 -9.69 6.16 -4.87
C LYS A 179 -8.17 6.33 -4.91
N ILE A 180 -7.54 6.66 -3.78
CA ILE A 180 -6.06 6.65 -3.66
C ILE A 180 -5.51 5.24 -3.93
N LEU A 181 -6.07 4.20 -3.29
CA LEU A 181 -5.64 2.82 -3.47
C LEU A 181 -5.87 2.34 -4.91
N TYR A 182 -6.99 2.71 -5.51
CA TYR A 182 -7.26 2.44 -6.93
C TYR A 182 -6.19 3.10 -7.81
N ALA A 183 -5.95 4.40 -7.66
CA ALA A 183 -4.96 5.12 -8.46
C ALA A 183 -3.54 4.58 -8.26
N ALA A 184 -3.21 4.13 -7.04
CA ALA A 184 -1.94 3.48 -6.73
C ALA A 184 -1.82 2.06 -7.31
N GLY A 185 -2.93 1.43 -7.72
CA GLY A 185 -2.95 0.20 -8.52
C GLY A 185 -3.68 -1.00 -7.89
N TYR A 186 -4.23 -0.87 -6.68
CA TYR A 186 -4.96 -1.96 -6.03
C TYR A 186 -6.37 -2.14 -6.61
N ASN A 187 -6.94 -3.33 -6.44
CA ASN A 187 -8.36 -3.55 -6.68
C ASN A 187 -9.15 -3.19 -5.42
N VAL A 188 -10.16 -2.35 -5.59
CA VAL A 188 -11.05 -1.88 -4.52
C VAL A 188 -12.50 -1.85 -5.03
N PRO A 189 -13.49 -1.93 -4.13
CA PRO A 189 -14.90 -1.75 -4.50
C PRO A 189 -15.18 -0.33 -5.00
N ARG A 190 -16.27 -0.19 -5.77
CA ARG A 190 -16.82 1.12 -6.11
C ARG A 190 -17.57 1.67 -4.91
N ASN A 191 -17.13 2.82 -4.42
CA ASN A 191 -17.63 3.44 -3.20
C ASN A 191 -17.94 4.92 -3.43
N SER A 192 -19.14 5.34 -3.07
CA SER A 192 -19.61 6.72 -3.21
C SER A 192 -20.28 7.19 -1.92
N ALA A 193 -20.05 8.46 -1.56
CA ALA A 193 -20.86 9.13 -0.55
C ALA A 193 -22.21 9.51 -1.19
N VAL A 194 -23.31 9.08 -0.58
CA VAL A 194 -24.65 9.31 -1.11
C VAL A 194 -25.56 9.96 -0.06
N TYR A 195 -26.49 10.77 -0.54
CA TYR A 195 -27.49 11.44 0.27
C TYR A 195 -28.87 10.93 -0.10
N THR A 196 -29.62 10.43 0.87
CA THR A 196 -30.94 9.80 0.64
C THR A 196 -31.91 10.19 1.74
N LYS A 197 -33.21 9.96 1.56
CA LYS A 197 -34.21 10.15 2.62
C LYS A 197 -34.55 8.80 3.25
N PRO A 198 -34.84 8.72 4.57
CA PRO A 198 -35.33 7.49 5.19
C PRO A 198 -36.52 6.85 4.44
N ALA A 199 -37.43 7.68 3.91
CA ALA A 199 -38.59 7.23 3.14
C ALA A 199 -38.26 6.54 1.79
N SER A 200 -37.00 6.65 1.32
CA SER A 200 -36.51 5.97 0.13
C SER A 200 -36.26 4.48 0.35
N PHE A 201 -36.27 4.00 1.60
CA PHE A 201 -36.08 2.58 1.92
C PHE A 201 -37.42 1.85 2.04
N THR A 202 -37.43 0.57 1.71
CA THR A 202 -38.54 -0.34 1.96
C THR A 202 -38.01 -1.69 2.42
N ILE A 203 -38.69 -2.35 3.34
CA ILE A 203 -38.27 -3.65 3.87
C ILE A 203 -38.65 -4.73 2.85
N GLY A 204 -37.66 -5.50 2.39
CA GLY A 204 -37.90 -6.63 1.51
C GLY A 204 -38.57 -7.81 2.22
N LYS A 205 -38.84 -8.88 1.47
CA LYS A 205 -39.49 -10.08 2.04
C LYS A 205 -38.55 -10.78 3.03
N HIS A 206 -39.01 -10.98 4.28
CA HIS A 206 -38.32 -11.75 5.32
C HIS A 206 -36.87 -11.30 5.60
N VAL A 207 -36.63 -9.98 5.72
CA VAL A 207 -35.31 -9.48 6.15
C VAL A 207 -35.03 -9.93 7.58
N PRO A 208 -33.98 -10.73 7.84
CA PRO A 208 -33.66 -11.18 9.20
C PRO A 208 -33.13 -10.01 10.05
N TYR A 209 -33.56 -9.99 11.30
CA TYR A 209 -33.22 -9.00 12.33
C TYR A 209 -32.98 -9.70 13.68
N PRO A 210 -31.89 -9.43 14.40
CA PRO A 210 -31.62 -10.05 15.69
C PRO A 210 -32.73 -9.78 16.71
N ASP A 211 -33.18 -10.81 17.43
CA ASP A 211 -34.24 -10.68 18.44
C ASP A 211 -33.73 -10.27 19.85
N GLY A 212 -32.41 -10.14 20.02
CA GLY A 212 -31.76 -9.82 21.30
C GLY A 212 -31.60 -11.02 22.25
N GLN A 213 -32.13 -12.20 21.90
CA GLN A 213 -32.06 -13.45 22.66
C GLN A 213 -31.15 -14.50 21.98
N GLY A 214 -30.46 -14.10 20.90
CA GLY A 214 -29.58 -14.97 20.12
C GLY A 214 -30.26 -15.64 18.92
N GLY A 215 -31.53 -15.33 18.66
CA GLY A 215 -32.27 -15.73 17.46
C GLY A 215 -32.45 -14.58 16.47
N GLU A 216 -33.23 -14.84 15.41
CA GLU A 216 -33.58 -13.87 14.38
C GLU A 216 -35.10 -13.85 14.18
N ARG A 217 -35.65 -12.66 13.94
CA ARG A 217 -37.03 -12.42 13.51
C ARG A 217 -37.07 -11.57 12.25
N ALA A 218 -38.24 -11.44 11.62
CA ALA A 218 -38.41 -10.50 10.52
C ALA A 218 -38.27 -9.05 10.99
N MET A 219 -37.58 -8.23 10.20
CA MET A 219 -37.51 -6.78 10.38
C MET A 219 -38.89 -6.14 10.23
N THR A 220 -39.21 -5.22 11.13
CA THR A 220 -40.43 -4.42 11.15
C THR A 220 -40.12 -2.96 10.81
N GLN A 221 -41.15 -2.19 10.49
CA GLN A 221 -40.99 -0.75 10.26
C GLN A 221 -40.45 -0.02 11.50
N SER A 222 -40.85 -0.47 12.71
CA SER A 222 -40.35 0.10 13.96
C SER A 222 -38.83 -0.06 14.11
N ASP A 223 -38.27 -1.19 13.68
CA ASP A 223 -36.80 -1.41 13.74
C ASP A 223 -36.05 -0.48 12.79
N LEU A 224 -36.63 -0.24 11.61
CA LEU A 224 -36.07 0.66 10.63
C LEU A 224 -36.16 2.12 11.09
N ASP A 225 -37.26 2.51 11.73
CA ASP A 225 -37.44 3.83 12.31
C ASP A 225 -36.48 4.07 13.49
N GLU A 226 -36.30 3.06 14.35
CA GLU A 226 -35.31 3.08 15.43
C GLU A 226 -33.90 3.26 14.88
N LEU A 227 -33.52 2.49 13.86
CA LEU A 227 -32.24 2.61 13.17
C LEU A 227 -32.02 4.04 12.66
N PHE A 228 -33.01 4.63 11.98
CA PHE A 228 -32.90 5.98 11.44
C PHE A 228 -32.90 7.07 12.50
N SER A 229 -33.56 6.85 13.65
CA SER A 229 -33.53 7.79 14.78
C SER A 229 -32.11 8.01 15.33
N GLY A 230 -31.23 7.01 15.20
CA GLY A 230 -29.83 7.06 15.59
C GLY A 230 -28.91 7.78 14.59
N ILE A 231 -29.39 8.08 13.38
CA ILE A 231 -28.56 8.61 12.28
C ILE A 231 -28.73 10.13 12.15
N ALA A 232 -27.61 10.84 12.04
CA ALA A 232 -27.63 12.28 11.89
C ALA A 232 -28.18 12.70 10.50
N SER A 233 -29.26 13.46 10.51
CA SER A 233 -29.88 14.03 9.30
C SER A 233 -29.34 15.41 8.95
N GLN A 234 -29.38 15.75 7.67
CA GLN A 234 -29.20 17.10 7.12
C GLN A 234 -30.43 17.97 7.42
N LYS A 235 -30.30 19.29 7.24
CA LYS A 235 -31.40 20.25 7.44
C LYS A 235 -32.62 19.96 6.55
N ASP A 236 -32.40 19.35 5.40
CA ASP A 236 -33.44 18.98 4.42
C ASP A 236 -34.00 17.55 4.63
N GLY A 237 -33.67 16.92 5.76
CA GLY A 237 -34.10 15.57 6.12
C GLY A 237 -33.37 14.43 5.40
N ARG A 238 -32.35 14.72 4.58
CA ARG A 238 -31.51 13.67 3.98
C ARG A 238 -30.49 13.14 4.98
N ILE A 239 -30.20 11.85 4.92
CA ILE A 239 -29.09 11.20 5.63
C ILE A 239 -27.95 10.95 4.65
N ARG A 240 -26.72 11.10 5.14
CA ARG A 240 -25.51 10.72 4.40
C ARG A 240 -25.14 9.28 4.73
N CYS A 241 -24.77 8.51 3.72
CA CYS A 241 -24.23 7.17 3.89
C CYS A 241 -23.16 6.88 2.84
N LEU A 242 -22.35 5.86 3.11
CA LEU A 242 -21.48 5.26 2.11
C LEU A 242 -22.29 4.19 1.37
N ALA A 243 -22.34 4.26 0.05
CA ALA A 243 -22.81 3.18 -0.80
C ALA A 243 -21.61 2.46 -1.44
N SER A 244 -21.54 1.15 -1.24
CA SER A 244 -20.55 0.29 -1.87
C SER A 244 -21.24 -0.69 -2.82
N LYS A 245 -20.96 -0.62 -4.12
CA LYS A 245 -21.59 -1.50 -5.10
C LYS A 245 -21.03 -2.92 -4.96
N ARG A 246 -21.91 -3.92 -5.00
CA ARG A 246 -21.51 -5.34 -4.95
C ARG A 246 -20.48 -5.63 -6.04
N ILE A 247 -19.38 -6.26 -5.64
CA ILE A 247 -18.33 -6.71 -6.56
C ILE A 247 -18.85 -7.94 -7.33
N GLU A 248 -18.61 -7.96 -8.64
CA GLU A 248 -18.98 -9.07 -9.52
C GLU A 248 -18.15 -10.32 -9.22
N GLY A 249 -18.73 -11.50 -9.47
CA GLY A 249 -18.13 -12.80 -9.22
C GLY A 249 -18.61 -13.46 -7.92
N THR A 250 -17.97 -14.57 -7.57
CA THR A 250 -18.27 -15.34 -6.35
C THR A 250 -17.24 -14.98 -5.26
N PRO A 251 -17.66 -14.54 -4.06
CA PRO A 251 -16.74 -14.39 -2.93
C PRO A 251 -16.25 -15.75 -2.46
N ILE A 252 -14.93 -15.93 -2.38
CA ILE A 252 -14.29 -17.20 -1.97
C ILE A 252 -13.46 -17.05 -0.69
N GLY A 253 -13.79 -16.05 0.14
CA GLY A 253 -13.15 -15.76 1.42
C GLY A 253 -12.14 -14.61 1.35
N ILE A 254 -11.35 -14.45 2.40
CA ILE A 254 -10.31 -13.41 2.52
C ILE A 254 -8.93 -13.94 2.10
N PHE A 255 -7.98 -13.05 1.80
CA PHE A 255 -6.57 -13.43 1.70
C PHE A 255 -5.80 -12.99 2.95
N ASN A 256 -4.77 -13.77 3.31
CA ASN A 256 -3.88 -13.44 4.41
C ASN A 256 -2.68 -12.64 3.92
N PHE A 257 -2.02 -11.87 4.78
CA PHE A 257 -0.73 -11.23 4.41
C PHE A 257 0.48 -12.17 4.59
N ARG A 258 0.21 -13.45 4.82
CA ARG A 258 1.18 -14.51 5.09
C ARG A 258 0.78 -15.78 4.32
N SER A 259 1.79 -16.51 3.86
CA SER A 259 1.67 -17.74 3.08
C SER A 259 0.96 -17.50 1.74
N ARG A 260 0.62 -18.58 1.04
CA ARG A 260 -0.18 -18.57 -0.19
C ARG A 260 -1.49 -19.33 0.02
N ARG A 261 -2.46 -19.12 -0.85
CA ARG A 261 -3.64 -19.96 -1.00
C ARG A 261 -3.24 -21.26 -1.71
N GLN A 262 -3.21 -22.38 -0.98
CA GLN A 262 -2.64 -23.64 -1.50
C GLN A 262 -3.50 -24.34 -2.56
N ASP A 263 -4.81 -24.09 -2.58
CA ASP A 263 -5.77 -24.63 -3.56
C ASP A 263 -5.83 -23.80 -4.85
N ASP A 264 -5.08 -22.69 -4.95
CA ASP A 264 -4.97 -21.87 -6.15
C ASP A 264 -3.60 -22.08 -6.85
N PRO A 265 -3.53 -22.74 -8.01
CA PRO A 265 -2.27 -22.95 -8.73
C PRO A 265 -1.70 -21.65 -9.33
N ASN A 266 -2.49 -20.58 -9.43
CA ASN A 266 -2.01 -19.27 -9.86
C ASN A 266 -1.33 -18.49 -8.73
N ASP A 267 -1.57 -18.85 -7.47
CA ASP A 267 -0.99 -18.17 -6.32
C ASP A 267 0.40 -18.75 -5.97
N ARG A 268 1.41 -18.28 -6.71
CA ARG A 268 2.77 -18.86 -6.68
C ARG A 268 3.72 -18.20 -5.69
N VAL A 269 3.37 -17.02 -5.18
CA VAL A 269 4.26 -16.17 -4.39
C VAL A 269 3.65 -15.98 -3.01
N GLU A 270 4.40 -16.35 -1.97
CA GLU A 270 3.99 -16.12 -0.58
C GLU A 270 3.65 -14.64 -0.37
N HIS A 271 2.50 -14.35 0.21
CA HIS A 271 1.96 -12.99 0.27
C HIS A 271 2.87 -12.02 1.03
N GLU A 272 3.60 -12.48 2.03
CA GLU A 272 4.57 -11.66 2.76
C GLU A 272 5.84 -11.33 1.94
N HIS A 273 6.00 -11.95 0.77
CA HIS A 273 7.09 -11.79 -0.19
C HIS A 273 6.68 -11.06 -1.49
N ARG A 274 5.44 -10.56 -1.57
CA ARG A 274 4.95 -9.74 -2.70
C ARG A 274 5.29 -8.25 -2.55
N ARG A 275 5.85 -7.62 -3.58
CA ARG A 275 6.26 -6.20 -3.61
C ARG A 275 5.09 -5.26 -3.35
N GLU A 276 3.94 -5.50 -3.98
CA GLU A 276 2.72 -4.71 -3.80
C GLU A 276 2.18 -4.81 -2.37
N LEU A 277 2.22 -5.97 -1.72
CA LEU A 277 1.75 -6.10 -0.33
C LEU A 277 2.73 -5.50 0.69
N ARG A 278 4.03 -5.57 0.41
CA ARG A 278 5.06 -4.91 1.24
C ARG A 278 5.05 -3.40 1.07
N GLY A 279 4.94 -2.92 -0.18
CA GLY A 279 4.87 -1.52 -0.56
C GLY A 279 3.57 -0.85 -0.12
N LEU A 280 2.47 -1.60 0.01
CA LEU A 280 1.22 -1.15 0.61
C LEU A 280 1.45 -0.54 2.01
N ARG A 281 2.47 -0.96 2.77
CA ARG A 281 2.86 -0.32 4.04
C ARG A 281 3.05 1.19 3.89
N VAL A 282 3.72 1.62 2.82
CA VAL A 282 4.02 3.04 2.59
C VAL A 282 2.75 3.80 2.27
N ILE A 283 1.89 3.23 1.43
CA ILE A 283 0.63 3.85 1.01
C ILE A 283 -0.35 3.89 2.19
N SER A 284 -0.49 2.79 2.94
CA SER A 284 -1.27 2.76 4.18
C SER A 284 -0.73 3.73 5.23
N SER A 285 0.60 3.94 5.30
CA SER A 285 1.15 4.99 6.16
C SER A 285 0.77 6.39 5.69
N TRP A 286 0.59 6.63 4.39
CA TRP A 286 0.17 7.93 3.87
C TRP A 286 -1.27 8.26 4.31
N ILE A 287 -2.20 7.34 4.06
CA ILE A 287 -3.62 7.48 4.39
C ILE A 287 -3.97 7.01 5.81
N ASN A 288 -2.98 6.74 6.67
CA ASN A 288 -3.16 6.24 8.04
C ASN A 288 -4.12 5.04 8.18
N ASP A 289 -4.03 4.10 7.26
CA ASP A 289 -4.83 2.88 7.22
C ASP A 289 -4.24 1.81 8.15
N VAL A 290 -4.52 1.95 9.44
CA VAL A 290 -3.94 1.08 10.47
C VAL A 290 -4.72 -0.22 10.69
N ASP A 291 -5.91 -0.36 10.10
CA ASP A 291 -6.72 -1.58 10.24
C ASP A 291 -6.54 -2.55 9.05
N ARG A 292 -5.38 -2.50 8.37
CA ARG A 292 -5.07 -3.37 7.22
C ARG A 292 -4.73 -4.81 7.64
N ARG A 293 -5.74 -5.52 8.14
CA ARG A 293 -5.75 -6.95 8.48
C ARG A 293 -6.36 -7.79 7.37
N ALA A 294 -6.18 -9.12 7.46
CA ALA A 294 -6.78 -10.07 6.51
C ALA A 294 -8.31 -9.92 6.43
N ALA A 295 -8.98 -9.63 7.56
CA ALA A 295 -10.41 -9.34 7.64
C ALA A 295 -10.89 -8.23 6.69
N ASN A 296 -10.00 -7.30 6.29
CA ASN A 296 -10.30 -6.18 5.40
C ASN A 296 -9.75 -6.42 3.98
N THR A 297 -9.80 -7.69 3.55
CA THR A 297 -9.45 -8.15 2.20
C THR A 297 -10.55 -9.07 1.67
N LEU A 298 -10.59 -9.29 0.36
CA LEU A 298 -11.57 -10.18 -0.27
C LEU A 298 -11.00 -10.83 -1.52
N ASN A 299 -11.13 -12.15 -1.60
CA ASN A 299 -10.90 -12.91 -2.82
C ASN A 299 -12.22 -13.13 -3.55
N MET A 300 -12.23 -12.79 -4.83
CA MET A 300 -13.35 -13.00 -5.73
C MET A 300 -12.93 -13.97 -6.82
N TYR A 301 -13.69 -15.06 -7.01
CA TYR A 301 -13.61 -15.84 -8.22
C TYR A 301 -14.38 -15.11 -9.32
N VAL A 302 -13.67 -14.69 -10.37
CA VAL A 302 -14.19 -13.88 -11.47
C VAL A 302 -14.00 -14.61 -12.79
N LYS A 303 -14.81 -14.27 -13.78
CA LYS A 303 -14.65 -14.75 -15.16
C LYS A 303 -14.11 -13.64 -16.05
N ASP A 304 -13.14 -13.96 -16.90
CA ASP A 304 -12.68 -13.06 -17.95
C ASP A 304 -13.71 -12.96 -19.09
N GLN A 305 -13.37 -12.17 -20.12
CA GLN A 305 -14.23 -11.97 -21.29
C GLN A 305 -14.47 -13.25 -22.11
N ASN A 306 -13.61 -14.25 -21.96
CA ASN A 306 -13.71 -15.56 -22.62
C ASN A 306 -14.42 -16.60 -21.74
N GLY A 307 -14.90 -16.20 -20.56
CA GLY A 307 -15.54 -17.09 -19.59
C GLY A 307 -14.57 -17.89 -18.72
N HIS A 308 -13.26 -17.66 -18.83
CA HIS A 308 -12.25 -18.34 -18.01
C HIS A 308 -12.23 -17.79 -16.58
N GLY A 309 -12.27 -18.68 -15.60
CA GLY A 309 -12.27 -18.34 -14.19
C GLY A 309 -10.88 -18.16 -13.59
N TYR A 310 -10.71 -17.17 -12.72
CA TYR A 310 -9.51 -16.96 -11.91
C TYR A 310 -9.83 -16.19 -10.61
N VAL A 311 -8.90 -16.20 -9.65
CA VAL A 311 -9.04 -15.43 -8.40
C VAL A 311 -8.53 -14.01 -8.59
N LYS A 312 -9.31 -13.02 -8.15
CA LYS A 312 -8.93 -11.61 -8.09
C LYS A 312 -8.99 -11.11 -6.64
N HIS A 313 -7.96 -10.36 -6.26
CA HIS A 313 -7.73 -9.97 -4.86
C HIS A 313 -8.07 -8.49 -4.64
N TYR A 314 -8.94 -8.20 -3.69
CA TYR A 314 -9.45 -6.87 -3.38
C TYR A 314 -9.06 -6.42 -1.97
N LEU A 315 -8.72 -5.14 -1.85
CA LEU A 315 -8.72 -4.43 -0.58
C LEU A 315 -10.13 -3.87 -0.34
N ILE A 316 -10.66 -4.10 0.86
CA ILE A 316 -11.99 -3.63 1.25
C ILE A 316 -11.92 -2.88 2.58
N ASP A 317 -13.05 -2.27 2.95
CA ASP A 317 -13.29 -1.58 4.23
C ASP A 317 -12.27 -0.48 4.56
N MET A 318 -12.33 0.61 3.80
CA MET A 318 -11.43 1.77 3.98
C MET A 318 -12.01 2.80 4.95
N GLY A 319 -13.19 2.57 5.54
CA GLY A 319 -13.83 3.47 6.50
C GLY A 319 -13.05 3.69 7.79
N ALA A 320 -12.10 2.80 8.11
CA ALA A 320 -11.10 2.96 9.16
C ALA A 320 -9.75 3.44 8.60
N SER A 321 -9.74 4.43 7.72
CA SER A 321 -8.51 5.10 7.28
C SER A 321 -8.55 6.59 7.65
N LEU A 322 -7.53 7.35 7.27
CA LEU A 322 -7.34 8.75 7.63
C LEU A 322 -7.42 8.94 9.16
N GLY A 323 -8.24 9.87 9.64
CA GLY A 323 -8.51 10.06 11.06
C GLY A 323 -9.69 9.25 11.60
N SER A 324 -10.26 8.32 10.83
CA SER A 324 -11.44 7.54 11.19
C SER A 324 -11.11 6.16 11.76
N SER A 325 -11.88 5.73 12.76
CA SER A 325 -11.98 4.33 13.23
C SER A 325 -13.39 3.75 13.00
N SER A 326 -13.95 4.07 11.83
CA SER A 326 -15.30 3.74 11.35
C SER A 326 -16.47 4.44 12.06
N ILE A 327 -16.51 4.48 13.40
CA ILE A 327 -17.62 5.15 14.12
C ILE A 327 -17.20 6.34 14.97
N ARG A 328 -15.89 6.51 15.16
CA ARG A 328 -15.32 7.55 15.99
C ARG A 328 -13.95 7.96 15.45
N PRO A 329 -13.45 9.15 15.82
CA PRO A 329 -12.09 9.54 15.50
C PRO A 329 -11.08 8.54 16.07
N ARG A 330 -9.93 8.45 15.40
CA ARG A 330 -8.78 7.72 15.92
C ARG A 330 -8.25 8.36 17.19
N THR A 331 -7.45 7.58 17.91
CA THR A 331 -6.64 8.07 19.03
C THR A 331 -5.21 8.34 18.57
N GLN A 332 -4.47 9.12 19.36
CA GLN A 332 -3.08 9.50 19.13
C GLN A 332 -2.11 8.30 19.05
N LYS A 333 -2.50 7.14 19.60
CA LYS A 333 -1.75 5.87 19.47
C LYS A 333 -1.78 5.30 18.04
N SER A 334 -2.84 5.58 17.28
CA SER A 334 -3.06 4.98 15.96
C SER A 334 -1.93 5.38 14.99
N GLY A 335 -1.24 4.39 14.44
CA GLY A 335 -0.11 4.63 13.52
C GLY A 335 1.24 4.64 14.22
N ASN A 336 1.29 4.66 15.56
CA ASN A 336 2.54 4.72 16.31
C ASN A 336 2.89 3.42 17.05
N GLU A 337 1.88 2.65 17.46
CA GLU A 337 2.07 1.41 18.21
C GLU A 337 1.02 0.36 17.85
N TYR A 338 1.38 -0.91 17.98
CA TYR A 338 0.40 -1.99 17.96
C TYR A 338 -0.53 -1.90 19.18
N ILE A 339 -1.68 -2.59 19.13
CA ILE A 339 -2.55 -2.73 20.30
C ILE A 339 -1.75 -3.33 21.47
N VAL A 340 -1.01 -4.41 21.21
CA VAL A 340 0.00 -4.98 22.11
C VAL A 340 1.37 -4.78 21.47
N ASP A 341 2.21 -3.92 22.05
CA ASP A 341 3.51 -3.57 21.50
C ASP A 341 4.62 -3.64 22.56
N LEU A 342 5.36 -4.75 22.59
CA LEU A 342 6.43 -4.95 23.58
C LEU A 342 7.54 -3.89 23.48
N ARG A 343 7.73 -3.27 22.29
CA ARG A 343 8.70 -2.18 22.08
C ARG A 343 8.35 -0.93 22.88
N GLN A 344 7.09 -0.81 23.30
CA GLN A 344 6.54 0.33 24.00
C GLN A 344 6.19 -0.05 25.44
N ILE A 345 5.61 -1.23 25.65
CA ILE A 345 5.25 -1.75 26.97
C ILE A 345 6.50 -1.86 27.85
N VAL A 346 7.57 -2.52 27.38
CA VAL A 346 8.76 -2.77 28.21
C VAL A 346 9.45 -1.47 28.67
N PRO A 347 9.77 -0.50 27.78
CA PRO A 347 10.35 0.77 28.23
C PRO A 347 9.42 1.57 29.14
N SER A 348 8.11 1.61 28.84
CA SER A 348 7.14 2.29 29.70
C SER A 348 7.04 1.68 31.10
N THR A 349 7.09 0.34 31.21
CA THR A 349 7.09 -0.37 32.49
C THR A 349 8.38 -0.10 33.27
N LEU A 350 9.55 -0.22 32.63
CA LEU A 350 10.84 0.05 33.28
C LEU A 350 11.00 1.51 33.71
N ALA A 351 10.42 2.44 32.96
CA ALA A 351 10.45 3.86 33.28
C ALA A 351 9.41 4.26 34.34
N LEU A 352 8.56 3.35 34.83
CA LEU A 352 7.55 3.60 35.87
C LEU A 352 6.69 4.85 35.60
N GLY A 353 6.34 5.09 34.33
CA GLY A 353 5.54 6.26 33.91
C GLY A 353 6.33 7.53 33.58
N LEU A 354 7.66 7.55 33.74
CA LEU A 354 8.52 8.68 33.38
C LEU A 354 8.85 8.75 31.88
N TYR A 355 8.63 7.66 31.13
CA TYR A 355 8.82 7.64 29.69
C TYR A 355 7.60 8.20 28.98
N ARG A 356 7.73 9.43 28.48
CA ARG A 356 6.71 10.10 27.67
C ARG A 356 6.95 9.86 26.19
N LYS A 357 5.98 9.30 25.51
CA LYS A 357 6.04 9.04 24.07
C LYS A 357 5.74 10.31 23.29
N PRO A 358 6.31 10.48 22.08
CA PRO A 358 6.09 11.68 21.26
C PRO A 358 4.63 11.98 20.89
N TRP A 359 3.76 10.97 20.97
CA TRP A 359 2.32 11.09 20.69
C TRP A 359 1.45 11.02 21.94
N ASP A 360 2.00 11.01 23.16
CA ASP A 360 1.18 10.96 24.38
C ASP A 360 0.34 12.25 24.55
N GLU A 361 0.86 13.38 24.07
CA GLU A 361 0.10 14.62 23.99
C GLU A 361 -0.80 14.62 22.74
N PRO A 362 -2.13 14.66 22.91
CA PRO A 362 -3.03 14.73 21.77
C PRO A 362 -2.93 16.11 21.10
N LEU A 363 -2.65 16.12 19.80
CA LEU A 363 -2.78 17.31 18.98
C LEU A 363 -4.26 17.74 18.84
N PRO A 364 -4.54 19.05 18.66
CA PRO A 364 -5.91 19.54 18.49
C PRO A 364 -6.61 18.92 17.28
N MET A 365 -7.76 18.30 17.51
CA MET A 365 -8.65 17.81 16.45
C MET A 365 -9.73 18.85 16.16
N LYS A 366 -9.43 19.78 15.25
CA LYS A 366 -10.33 20.90 14.95
C LYS A 366 -11.61 20.49 14.21
N TYR A 367 -11.54 19.44 13.38
CA TYR A 367 -12.63 19.03 12.49
C TYR A 367 -13.01 17.56 12.72
N PRO A 368 -14.14 17.27 13.40
CA PRO A 368 -14.59 15.90 13.64
C PRO A 368 -14.83 15.08 12.37
N SER A 369 -15.18 15.73 11.25
CA SER A 369 -15.45 15.09 9.95
C SER A 369 -14.21 14.48 9.27
N ILE A 370 -13.00 14.78 9.72
CA ILE A 370 -11.76 14.17 9.24
C ILE A 370 -11.00 13.43 10.35
N GLY A 371 -11.48 13.52 11.59
CA GLY A 371 -11.00 12.78 12.75
C GLY A 371 -9.56 13.11 13.14
N TYR A 372 -8.89 12.18 13.84
CA TYR A 372 -7.50 12.34 14.26
C TYR A 372 -6.54 11.88 13.15
N LEU A 373 -6.30 12.78 12.20
CA LEU A 373 -5.21 12.67 11.23
C LEU A 373 -4.23 13.81 11.50
N GLU A 374 -2.94 13.50 11.55
CA GLU A 374 -1.91 14.49 11.83
C GLU A 374 -0.68 14.27 10.94
N SER A 375 0.15 15.29 10.78
CA SER A 375 1.39 15.19 10.02
C SER A 375 2.62 15.51 10.88
N THR A 376 2.48 16.05 12.08
CA THR A 376 3.57 16.54 12.94
C THR A 376 4.44 15.41 13.50
N VAL A 377 3.83 14.46 14.21
CA VAL A 377 4.47 13.30 14.85
C VAL A 377 4.66 12.15 13.85
N PHE A 378 3.87 12.14 12.77
CA PHE A 378 3.96 11.15 11.70
C PHE A 378 5.39 10.90 11.23
N SER A 379 5.78 9.62 11.27
CA SER A 379 7.08 9.12 10.86
C SER A 379 6.91 7.92 9.91
N PRO A 380 7.26 8.05 8.62
CA PRO A 380 7.17 6.93 7.66
C PRO A 380 7.97 5.68 8.09
N ALA A 381 9.08 5.91 8.80
CA ALA A 381 9.93 4.85 9.32
C ALA A 381 9.21 4.04 10.42
N ARG A 382 8.58 4.73 11.37
CA ARG A 382 8.03 4.13 12.59
C ARG A 382 6.57 3.73 12.47
N TRP A 383 5.88 4.16 11.42
CA TRP A 383 4.46 3.90 11.27
C TRP A 383 4.13 2.40 11.29
N VAL A 384 3.09 2.04 12.03
CA VAL A 384 2.58 0.68 12.15
C VAL A 384 1.06 0.64 12.12
N THR A 385 0.51 -0.50 11.70
CA THR A 385 -0.90 -0.87 11.83
C THR A 385 -1.27 -1.15 13.29
N ASN A 386 -2.56 -1.35 13.59
CA ASN A 386 -3.05 -1.77 14.90
C ASN A 386 -2.53 -3.17 15.28
N TYR A 387 -2.42 -4.05 14.30
CA TYR A 387 -1.93 -5.42 14.44
C TYR A 387 -0.76 -5.64 13.49
N PRO A 388 0.24 -6.44 13.86
CA PRO A 388 1.37 -6.70 12.98
C PRO A 388 0.94 -7.36 11.67
N ASN A 389 1.35 -6.77 10.55
CA ASN A 389 1.08 -7.31 9.21
C ASN A 389 2.36 -7.96 8.65
N SER A 390 2.28 -9.24 8.27
CA SER A 390 3.47 -10.03 7.87
C SER A 390 4.21 -9.49 6.65
N ALA A 391 3.50 -8.91 5.68
CA ALA A 391 4.11 -8.23 4.54
C ALA A 391 4.77 -6.92 4.99
N PHE A 392 4.10 -6.12 5.83
CA PHE A 392 4.63 -4.82 6.28
C PHE A 392 5.91 -4.99 7.11
N GLN A 393 6.00 -6.04 7.91
CA GLN A 393 7.20 -6.37 8.68
C GLN A 393 8.39 -6.79 7.82
N ARG A 394 8.15 -7.17 6.55
CA ARG A 394 9.19 -7.55 5.58
C ARG A 394 9.45 -6.47 4.52
N CYS A 395 8.88 -5.27 4.70
CA CYS A 395 9.13 -4.14 3.82
C CYS A 395 10.63 -3.76 3.85
N THR A 396 11.32 -4.00 2.74
CA THR A 396 12.72 -3.60 2.53
C THR A 396 12.82 -2.13 2.10
N ALA A 397 14.05 -1.62 1.94
CA ALA A 397 14.26 -0.30 1.39
C ALA A 397 13.79 -0.19 -0.08
N ARG A 398 13.89 -1.26 -0.89
CA ARG A 398 13.37 -1.28 -2.27
C ARG A 398 11.84 -1.32 -2.30
N ASP A 399 11.22 -2.11 -1.43
CA ASP A 399 9.76 -2.12 -1.27
C ASP A 399 9.24 -0.73 -0.84
N GLY A 400 9.95 -0.11 0.10
CA GLY A 400 9.66 1.23 0.59
C GLY A 400 9.83 2.31 -0.47
N TYR A 401 10.89 2.24 -1.27
CA TYR A 401 11.10 3.12 -2.42
C TYR A 401 10.00 2.97 -3.48
N TRP A 402 9.63 1.73 -3.82
CA TRP A 402 8.53 1.44 -4.75
C TRP A 402 7.19 1.97 -4.24
N GLY A 403 6.89 1.82 -2.95
CA GLY A 403 5.70 2.42 -2.34
C GLY A 403 5.76 3.95 -2.35
N ALA A 404 6.94 4.53 -2.09
CA ALA A 404 7.13 5.97 -2.03
C ALA A 404 7.00 6.65 -3.39
N LYS A 405 7.51 6.04 -4.48
CA LYS A 405 7.33 6.63 -5.82
C LYS A 405 5.88 6.59 -6.29
N ASN A 406 5.10 5.59 -5.89
CA ASN A 406 3.64 5.59 -6.09
C ASN A 406 3.00 6.76 -5.33
N VAL A 407 3.33 6.96 -4.05
CA VAL A 407 2.81 8.08 -3.24
C VAL A 407 3.24 9.45 -3.80
N MET A 408 4.49 9.58 -4.26
CA MET A 408 5.05 10.81 -4.81
C MET A 408 4.56 11.12 -6.24
N SER A 409 3.92 10.18 -6.91
CA SER A 409 3.32 10.42 -8.24
C SER A 409 2.09 11.33 -8.19
N PHE A 410 1.41 11.39 -7.04
CA PHE A 410 0.26 12.26 -6.83
C PHE A 410 0.70 13.71 -6.65
N THR A 411 0.35 14.58 -7.58
CA THR A 411 0.59 16.02 -7.47
C THR A 411 -0.32 16.66 -6.41
N ASN A 412 -0.07 17.93 -6.07
CA ASN A 412 -0.95 18.66 -5.16
C ASN A 412 -2.38 18.76 -5.69
N ALA A 413 -2.53 18.96 -7.01
CA ALA A 413 -3.84 19.01 -7.67
C ALA A 413 -4.56 17.65 -7.66
N ASP A 414 -3.81 16.55 -7.78
CA ASP A 414 -4.39 15.19 -7.69
C ASP A 414 -4.94 14.92 -6.29
N ILE A 415 -4.19 15.30 -5.25
CA ILE A 415 -4.63 15.14 -3.85
C ILE A 415 -5.88 15.98 -3.60
N GLU A 416 -5.91 17.24 -4.06
CA GLU A 416 -7.08 18.09 -3.93
C GLU A 416 -8.30 17.47 -4.65
N ALA A 417 -8.11 16.96 -5.87
CA ALA A 417 -9.18 16.31 -6.63
C ALA A 417 -9.74 15.07 -5.92
N LEU A 418 -8.86 14.25 -5.33
CA LEU A 418 -9.24 13.06 -4.56
C LEU A 418 -10.00 13.43 -3.28
N VAL A 419 -9.52 14.44 -2.55
CA VAL A 419 -10.16 14.90 -1.30
C VAL A 419 -11.54 15.50 -1.56
N LYS A 420 -11.73 16.28 -2.64
CA LYS A 420 -13.05 16.78 -3.08
C LYS A 420 -14.08 15.68 -3.28
N SER A 421 -13.63 14.49 -3.69
CA SER A 421 -14.53 13.36 -3.89
C SER A 421 -15.12 12.81 -2.57
N GLY A 422 -14.53 13.17 -1.43
CA GLY A 422 -15.08 12.96 -0.10
C GLY A 422 -16.27 13.86 0.23
N GLN A 423 -16.57 14.89 -0.57
CA GLN A 423 -17.77 15.75 -0.42
C GLN A 423 -17.94 16.30 1.01
N LEU A 424 -16.88 16.80 1.63
CA LEU A 424 -16.98 17.40 2.96
C LEU A 424 -17.83 18.68 2.90
N SER A 425 -18.76 18.86 3.85
CA SER A 425 -19.60 20.06 3.88
C SER A 425 -18.85 21.30 4.35
N ASN A 426 -17.79 21.12 5.14
CA ASN A 426 -16.94 22.21 5.62
C ASN A 426 -15.69 22.36 4.73
N PRO A 427 -15.56 23.46 3.98
CA PRO A 427 -14.41 23.68 3.09
C PRO A 427 -13.08 23.80 3.84
N ASP A 428 -13.07 24.26 5.09
CA ASP A 428 -11.84 24.31 5.88
C ASP A 428 -11.37 22.91 6.30
N ALA A 429 -12.30 21.99 6.57
CA ALA A 429 -11.97 20.59 6.85
C ALA A 429 -11.39 19.91 5.60
N GLU A 430 -11.92 20.22 4.42
CA GLU A 430 -11.41 19.74 3.13
C GLU A 430 -9.98 20.23 2.87
N LYS A 431 -9.75 21.54 3.08
CA LYS A 431 -8.42 22.16 2.95
C LYS A 431 -7.42 21.55 3.94
N GLU A 432 -7.85 21.30 5.17
CA GLU A 432 -7.00 20.71 6.20
C GLU A 432 -6.63 19.25 5.88
N LEU A 433 -7.60 18.43 5.44
CA LEU A 433 -7.32 17.07 5.01
C LEU A 433 -6.34 17.05 3.82
N THR A 434 -6.54 17.94 2.85
CA THR A 434 -5.65 18.12 1.70
C THR A 434 -4.22 18.45 2.15
N ARG A 435 -4.06 19.43 3.05
CA ARG A 435 -2.77 19.82 3.62
C ARG A 435 -2.09 18.65 4.32
N LEU A 436 -2.81 17.95 5.20
CA LEU A 436 -2.27 16.80 5.94
C LEU A 436 -1.79 15.69 5.01
N LEU A 437 -2.53 15.36 3.95
CA LEU A 437 -2.11 14.37 2.97
C LEU A 437 -0.88 14.84 2.18
N GLN A 438 -0.82 16.10 1.74
CA GLN A 438 0.36 16.65 1.06
C GLN A 438 1.61 16.58 1.95
N GLU A 439 1.52 17.00 3.22
CA GLU A 439 2.65 16.97 4.14
C GLU A 439 3.12 15.55 4.46
N ARG A 440 2.17 14.61 4.63
CA ARG A 440 2.51 13.19 4.83
C ARG A 440 3.18 12.59 3.58
N ARG A 441 2.71 12.92 2.36
CA ARG A 441 3.33 12.53 1.09
C ARG A 441 4.79 13.01 1.04
N ASP A 442 5.03 14.27 1.35
CA ASP A 442 6.37 14.86 1.30
C ASP A 442 7.31 14.25 2.34
N LYS A 443 6.80 13.95 3.55
CA LYS A 443 7.57 13.20 4.58
C LYS A 443 7.94 11.80 4.10
N ILE A 444 7.03 11.09 3.44
CA ILE A 444 7.27 9.77 2.84
C ILE A 444 8.38 9.85 1.79
N GLY A 445 8.27 10.79 0.85
CA GLY A 445 9.29 11.00 -0.17
C GLY A 445 10.67 11.29 0.42
N ARG A 446 10.76 12.26 1.36
CA ARG A 446 12.03 12.58 2.06
C ARG A 446 12.65 11.36 2.73
N HIS A 447 11.84 10.51 3.36
CA HIS A 447 12.35 9.34 4.08
C HIS A 447 12.89 8.25 3.14
N TRP A 448 12.10 7.85 2.14
CA TRP A 448 12.45 6.70 1.30
C TRP A 448 13.40 7.05 0.17
N PHE A 449 13.32 8.27 -0.40
CA PHE A 449 14.28 8.74 -1.41
C PHE A 449 15.66 9.08 -0.82
N ALA A 450 15.80 9.13 0.52
CA ALA A 450 17.10 9.19 1.17
C ALA A 450 17.77 7.80 1.29
N LYS A 451 17.00 6.71 1.18
CA LYS A 451 17.51 5.33 1.32
C LYS A 451 17.93 4.71 -0.01
N ILE A 452 17.25 5.07 -1.09
CA ILE A 452 17.50 4.59 -2.45
C ILE A 452 17.74 5.79 -3.36
N ASN A 453 18.63 5.65 -4.33
CA ASN A 453 18.81 6.69 -5.36
C ASN A 453 17.52 6.86 -6.18
N PRO A 454 16.82 8.00 -6.08
CA PRO A 454 15.45 8.15 -6.55
C PRO A 454 15.37 8.48 -8.04
N LEU A 455 16.19 7.80 -8.85
CA LEU A 455 16.18 7.92 -10.31
C LEU A 455 15.25 6.88 -10.90
N ASP A 456 14.35 7.27 -11.79
CA ASP A 456 13.39 6.38 -12.45
C ASP A 456 13.07 6.86 -13.88
N HIS A 457 12.13 6.21 -14.56
CA HIS A 457 11.72 6.53 -15.93
C HIS A 457 12.91 6.63 -16.88
N PHE A 458 13.73 5.57 -16.93
CA PHE A 458 14.90 5.53 -17.79
C PHE A 458 14.53 5.25 -19.25
N TRP A 459 15.15 5.97 -20.20
CA TRP A 459 15.15 5.61 -21.62
C TRP A 459 16.49 5.97 -22.27
N ILE A 460 16.81 5.35 -23.40
CA ILE A 460 18.05 5.62 -24.15
C ILE A 460 17.69 5.99 -25.57
N ASP A 461 18.27 7.09 -26.06
CA ASP A 461 18.19 7.51 -27.46
C ASP A 461 19.60 7.76 -28.05
N LYS A 462 19.67 8.46 -29.19
CA LYS A 462 20.94 8.78 -29.86
C LYS A 462 21.82 9.74 -29.06
N GLN A 463 21.25 10.54 -28.17
CA GLN A 463 21.96 11.52 -27.35
C GLN A 463 22.50 10.90 -26.07
N GLY A 464 21.87 9.83 -25.57
CA GLY A 464 22.38 9.03 -24.47
C GLY A 464 21.29 8.46 -23.58
N LEU A 465 21.64 8.19 -22.32
CA LEU A 465 20.70 7.76 -21.29
C LEU A 465 20.01 8.97 -20.68
N HIS A 466 18.70 8.90 -20.57
CA HIS A 466 17.86 9.88 -19.88
C HIS A 466 17.13 9.23 -18.72
N PHE A 467 16.77 10.03 -17.72
CA PHE A 467 16.03 9.59 -16.54
C PHE A 467 15.31 10.77 -15.88
N GLU A 468 14.49 10.47 -14.88
CA GLU A 468 13.91 11.46 -13.97
C GLU A 468 14.51 11.31 -12.57
N ASP A 469 14.89 12.43 -11.94
CA ASP A 469 15.12 12.47 -10.49
C ASP A 469 13.79 12.77 -9.79
N LEU A 470 13.20 11.73 -9.19
CA LEU A 470 11.90 11.82 -8.53
C LEU A 470 11.92 12.75 -7.31
N ALA A 471 13.07 12.97 -6.66
CA ALA A 471 13.17 13.92 -5.55
C ALA A 471 13.18 15.37 -6.05
N VAL A 472 13.76 15.64 -7.22
CA VAL A 472 13.67 16.96 -7.87
C VAL A 472 12.26 17.20 -8.39
N LYS A 473 11.67 16.23 -9.11
CA LYS A 473 10.30 16.29 -9.63
C LYS A 473 9.28 16.52 -8.50
N GLY A 474 9.48 15.88 -7.36
CA GLY A 474 8.64 16.01 -6.17
C GLY A 474 8.95 17.21 -5.27
N ASN A 475 9.79 18.17 -5.69
CA ASN A 475 10.20 19.34 -4.91
C ASN A 475 10.82 19.03 -3.53
N ILE A 476 11.42 17.84 -3.38
CA ILE A 476 12.16 17.43 -2.17
C ILE A 476 13.62 17.89 -2.25
N ALA A 477 14.18 17.93 -3.46
CA ALA A 477 15.53 18.38 -3.76
C ALA A 477 15.52 19.49 -4.82
N GLN A 478 16.53 20.35 -4.80
CA GLN A 478 16.69 21.41 -5.80
C GLN A 478 17.58 20.94 -6.96
N ALA A 479 17.11 21.12 -8.20
CA ALA A 479 17.86 20.75 -9.41
C ALA A 479 19.23 21.43 -9.45
N LYS A 480 19.31 22.73 -9.11
CA LYS A 480 20.54 23.52 -9.12
C LYS A 480 21.64 23.03 -8.16
N GLN A 481 21.26 22.23 -7.17
CA GLN A 481 22.16 21.67 -6.15
C GLN A 481 22.36 20.16 -6.34
N THR A 482 21.86 19.59 -7.43
CA THR A 482 21.92 18.15 -7.70
C THR A 482 22.86 17.90 -8.86
N SER A 483 23.78 16.95 -8.69
CA SER A 483 24.61 16.43 -9.77
C SER A 483 24.64 14.90 -9.75
N TYR A 484 24.91 14.30 -10.90
CA TYR A 484 24.88 12.87 -11.11
C TYR A 484 26.28 12.41 -11.51
N ARG A 485 26.93 11.70 -10.59
CA ARG A 485 28.21 11.05 -10.84
C ARG A 485 27.96 9.70 -11.50
N TYR A 486 28.65 9.40 -12.59
CA TYR A 486 28.42 8.17 -13.32
C TYR A 486 29.69 7.49 -13.84
N HIS A 487 29.55 6.19 -14.06
CA HIS A 487 30.52 5.30 -14.70
C HIS A 487 29.80 4.49 -15.78
N ILE A 488 30.45 4.28 -16.91
CA ILE A 488 29.94 3.41 -17.98
C ILE A 488 30.88 2.22 -18.10
N TYR A 489 30.32 1.02 -18.08
CA TYR A 489 31.05 -0.25 -18.17
C TYR A 489 30.67 -0.99 -19.44
N ASP A 490 31.67 -1.64 -20.04
CA ASP A 490 31.48 -2.55 -21.16
C ASP A 490 30.98 -3.94 -20.71
N GLN A 491 30.84 -4.87 -21.66
CA GLN A 491 30.36 -6.23 -21.39
C GLN A 491 31.26 -7.03 -20.44
N SER A 492 32.55 -6.74 -20.40
CA SER A 492 33.50 -7.39 -19.50
C SER A 492 33.46 -6.80 -18.08
N GLY A 493 32.69 -5.74 -17.87
CA GLY A 493 32.66 -4.97 -16.63
C GLY A 493 33.82 -4.00 -16.51
N MET A 494 34.60 -3.80 -17.59
CA MET A 494 35.67 -2.82 -17.61
C MET A 494 35.10 -1.43 -17.88
N PRO A 495 35.61 -0.40 -17.19
CA PRO A 495 35.07 0.94 -17.31
C PRO A 495 35.48 1.61 -18.64
N ALA A 496 34.49 1.90 -19.49
CA ALA A 496 34.62 2.72 -20.69
C ALA A 496 34.62 4.23 -20.37
N VAL A 497 33.93 4.65 -19.30
CA VAL A 497 33.91 6.02 -18.78
C VAL A 497 33.92 5.97 -17.26
N GLN A 498 34.70 6.85 -16.61
CA GLN A 498 34.84 6.89 -15.15
C GLN A 498 34.72 8.28 -14.58
N ASN A 499 34.12 8.37 -13.38
CA ASN A 499 34.11 9.55 -12.51
C ASN A 499 33.62 10.83 -13.21
N GLN A 500 32.74 10.68 -14.19
CA GLN A 500 32.14 11.83 -14.85
C GLN A 500 30.97 12.34 -14.02
N THR A 501 30.66 13.63 -14.16
CA THR A 501 29.57 14.29 -13.44
C THR A 501 28.72 15.08 -14.43
N GLN A 502 27.40 14.98 -14.31
CA GLN A 502 26.42 15.79 -15.03
C GLN A 502 25.55 16.58 -14.05
N SER A 503 25.08 17.76 -14.46
CA SER A 503 24.08 18.54 -13.72
C SER A 503 22.66 18.39 -14.28
N THR A 504 22.51 17.66 -15.39
CA THR A 504 21.24 17.36 -16.04
C THR A 504 20.91 15.88 -15.91
N THR A 505 19.63 15.51 -16.09
CA THR A 505 19.18 14.11 -16.06
C THR A 505 19.42 13.38 -17.38
N HIS A 506 20.55 13.68 -18.01
CA HIS A 506 21.01 13.16 -19.30
C HIS A 506 22.48 12.79 -19.18
N ILE A 507 22.83 11.57 -19.58
CA ILE A 507 24.19 11.03 -19.60
C ILE A 507 24.55 10.66 -21.04
N PRO A 508 25.50 11.37 -21.67
CA PRO A 508 25.94 11.04 -23.02
C PRO A 508 26.65 9.69 -23.05
N LEU A 509 26.40 8.92 -24.11
CA LEU A 509 27.06 7.65 -24.36
C LEU A 509 28.32 7.83 -25.23
N PRO A 510 29.41 7.08 -24.98
CA PRO A 510 30.59 7.10 -25.84
C PRO A 510 30.23 6.69 -27.28
N PRO A 511 30.73 7.40 -28.31
CA PRO A 511 30.42 7.08 -29.70
C PRO A 511 30.89 5.68 -30.10
N ASN A 512 32.00 5.22 -29.50
CA ASN A 512 32.68 3.96 -29.83
C ASN A 512 32.21 2.77 -28.99
N LEU A 513 31.06 2.84 -28.31
CA LEU A 513 30.52 1.67 -27.61
C LEU A 513 30.27 0.52 -28.61
N PRO A 514 30.82 -0.68 -28.39
CA PRO A 514 30.59 -1.83 -29.26
C PRO A 514 29.11 -2.21 -29.39
N SER A 515 28.66 -2.49 -30.62
CA SER A 515 27.36 -3.09 -30.90
C SER A 515 27.36 -4.59 -30.60
N LYS A 516 26.16 -5.19 -30.49
CA LYS A 516 25.90 -6.57 -30.06
C LYS A 516 26.34 -6.91 -28.64
N GLN A 517 26.56 -5.92 -27.80
CA GLN A 517 27.09 -6.11 -26.46
C GLN A 517 26.18 -5.49 -25.41
N TYR A 518 26.25 -6.06 -24.20
CA TYR A 518 25.67 -5.47 -23.00
C TYR A 518 26.61 -4.46 -22.40
N HIS A 519 26.05 -3.37 -21.89
CA HIS A 519 26.75 -2.30 -21.21
C HIS A 519 26.00 -1.94 -19.94
N SER A 520 26.64 -1.25 -19.00
CA SER A 520 25.95 -0.71 -17.82
C SER A 520 26.38 0.71 -17.49
N ILE A 521 25.47 1.48 -16.90
CA ILE A 521 25.74 2.81 -16.34
C ILE A 521 25.45 2.75 -14.85
N GLU A 522 26.48 2.96 -14.03
CA GLU A 522 26.29 3.21 -12.60
C GLU A 522 26.10 4.70 -12.37
N ILE A 523 25.04 5.11 -11.66
CA ILE A 523 24.70 6.51 -11.38
C ILE A 523 24.54 6.71 -9.89
N ARG A 524 25.21 7.73 -9.35
CA ARG A 524 25.08 8.22 -7.97
C ARG A 524 24.63 9.68 -7.98
N THR A 525 23.64 10.00 -7.17
CA THR A 525 23.16 11.37 -7.03
C THR A 525 23.91 12.05 -5.89
N GLN A 526 24.46 13.22 -6.17
CA GLN A 526 25.19 14.07 -5.23
C GLN A 526 24.37 15.32 -4.94
N ARG A 527 24.22 15.62 -3.66
CA ARG A 527 23.55 16.81 -3.11
C ARG A 527 24.41 17.36 -1.97
N PRO A 528 24.24 18.63 -1.53
CA PRO A 528 25.19 19.30 -0.63
C PRO A 528 25.59 18.52 0.62
N ASN A 529 24.68 17.73 1.19
CA ASN A 529 24.92 16.94 2.41
C ASN A 529 24.64 15.44 2.24
N ALA A 530 24.53 14.94 1.00
CA ALA A 530 24.16 13.55 0.76
C ALA A 530 24.70 13.02 -0.57
N SER A 531 25.19 11.78 -0.55
CA SER A 531 25.50 10.99 -1.73
C SER A 531 24.69 9.69 -1.66
N THR A 532 23.98 9.35 -2.72
CA THR A 532 23.17 8.14 -2.73
C THR A 532 24.04 6.90 -2.93
N LYS A 533 23.50 5.74 -2.56
CA LYS A 533 23.92 4.46 -3.14
C LYS A 533 23.71 4.47 -4.67
N PRO A 534 24.41 3.64 -5.45
CA PRO A 534 24.26 3.67 -6.90
C PRO A 534 22.95 3.03 -7.39
N THR A 535 22.46 3.52 -8.53
CA THR A 535 21.52 2.81 -9.42
C THR A 535 22.30 2.37 -10.65
N ARG A 536 22.21 1.10 -11.03
CA ARG A 536 22.84 0.59 -12.26
C ARG A 536 21.78 0.31 -13.31
N VAL A 537 21.96 0.88 -14.50
CA VAL A 537 21.11 0.65 -15.68
C VAL A 537 21.88 -0.19 -16.67
N PHE A 538 21.40 -1.40 -16.94
CA PHE A 538 21.97 -2.28 -17.95
C PHE A 538 21.21 -2.14 -19.27
N PHE A 539 21.94 -2.07 -20.36
CA PHE A 539 21.37 -1.91 -21.69
C PHE A 539 22.15 -2.69 -22.75
N TYR A 540 21.50 -2.98 -23.87
CA TYR A 540 22.08 -3.65 -25.03
C TYR A 540 22.11 -2.68 -26.22
N LYS A 541 23.22 -2.63 -26.96
CA LYS A 541 23.36 -1.86 -28.19
C LYS A 541 23.23 -2.77 -29.41
N TRP A 542 22.25 -2.50 -30.26
CA TRP A 542 22.02 -3.23 -31.51
C TRP A 542 22.93 -2.72 -32.66
N ASP A 543 23.08 -3.51 -33.72
CA ASP A 543 23.88 -3.14 -34.90
C ASP A 543 23.38 -1.89 -35.61
N ASP A 544 22.06 -1.72 -35.64
CA ASP A 544 21.37 -0.58 -36.25
C ASP A 544 21.43 0.69 -35.37
N GLY A 545 22.19 0.65 -34.27
CA GLY A 545 22.37 1.77 -33.35
C GLY A 545 21.23 1.95 -32.34
N ARG A 546 20.22 1.07 -32.33
CA ARG A 546 19.19 1.10 -31.29
C ARG A 546 19.74 0.63 -29.94
N TYR A 547 19.13 1.12 -28.86
CA TYR A 547 19.43 0.70 -27.50
C TYR A 547 18.20 0.05 -26.85
N GLN A 548 18.43 -0.92 -25.99
CA GLN A 548 17.38 -1.56 -25.19
C GLN A 548 17.83 -1.63 -23.73
N ILE A 549 17.11 -1.01 -22.81
CA ILE A 549 17.30 -1.25 -21.37
C ILE A 549 16.82 -2.67 -21.06
N VAL A 550 17.66 -3.43 -20.36
CA VAL A 550 17.40 -4.84 -20.05
C VAL A 550 17.27 -5.13 -18.56
N LYS A 551 17.84 -4.27 -17.71
CA LYS A 551 17.78 -4.43 -16.25
C LYS A 551 18.07 -3.11 -15.52
N ILE A 552 17.45 -2.92 -14.36
CA ILE A 552 17.81 -1.89 -13.39
C ILE A 552 18.13 -2.56 -12.05
N GLU A 553 19.23 -2.16 -11.42
CA GLU A 553 19.60 -2.57 -10.06
C GLU A 553 19.72 -1.34 -9.16
N ARG A 554 19.24 -1.47 -7.92
CA ARG A 554 19.23 -0.39 -6.93
C ARG A 554 19.91 -0.84 -5.66
N ASP A 555 21.02 -0.21 -5.29
CA ASP A 555 21.71 -0.54 -4.05
C ASP A 555 21.00 0.10 -2.83
N THR A 556 20.93 -0.63 -1.72
CA THR A 556 20.22 -0.26 -0.47
C THR A 556 21.15 0.12 0.67
#